data_AF-A0A0D0C5U8-F1
#
_entry.id   AF-A0A0D0C5U8-F1
#
_cell.length_a   1.000
_cell.length_b   1.000
_cell.length_c   1.000
_cell.angle_alpha   90.00
_cell.angle_beta   90.00
_cell.angle_gamma   90.00
#
_symmetry.space_group_name_H-M   'P 1'
#
loop_
_entity.id
_entity.type
_entity.pdbx_description
1 polymer ?
#
loop_
_entity_poly.entity_id
_entity_poly.type
_entity_poly.pdbx_seq_one_letter_code
_entity_poly.pdbx_strand_id
1 'polypeptide(L)'
;YLEPGDLLRLARTSKDLRGILMSKSSEDIWRTARGNVKGLPPRPEDLNEPQYARLLEDAYCYTCQHKGRCDNVLWKFRARVCKSCVE
;
A
#
# COMPACT_ATOMS: atom_id res chain seq x y z
N TYR A 1 11.13 6.68 12.46
CA TYR A 1 10.89 5.30 12.00
C TYR A 1 10.21 5.36 10.64
N LEU A 2 10.38 4.35 9.77
CA LEU A 2 9.80 4.34 8.41
C LEU A 2 8.35 3.86 8.42
N GLU A 3 7.50 4.48 7.61
CA GLU A 3 6.12 4.02 7.37
C GLU A 3 6.05 3.13 6.10
N PRO A 4 4.97 2.36 5.89
CA PRO A 4 4.85 1.48 4.74
C PRO A 4 4.96 2.22 3.40
N GLY A 5 4.50 3.47 3.33
CA GLY A 5 4.70 4.34 2.16
C GLY A 5 6.15 4.63 1.84
N ASP A 6 6.99 4.79 2.85
CA ASP A 6 8.42 5.05 2.66
C ASP A 6 9.11 3.81 2.08
N LEU A 7 8.77 2.61 2.57
CA LEU A 7 9.27 1.36 2.00
C LEU A 7 8.84 1.19 0.54
N LEU A 8 7.60 1.56 0.18
CA LEU A 8 7.16 1.55 -1.21
C LEU A 8 7.93 2.55 -2.07
N ARG A 9 8.18 3.76 -1.57
CA ARG A 9 8.97 4.78 -2.27
C ARG A 9 10.40 4.27 -2.52
N LEU A 10 11.05 3.68 -1.51
CA LEU A 10 12.37 3.05 -1.64
C LEU A 10 12.39 1.90 -2.64
N ALA A 11 11.38 1.02 -2.61
CA ALA A 11 11.25 -0.06 -3.58
C ALA A 11 10.99 0.43 -5.02
N ARG A 12 10.55 1.68 -5.20
CA ARG A 12 10.32 2.28 -6.53
C ARG A 12 11.56 2.97 -7.08
N THR A 13 12.50 3.40 -6.23
CA THR A 13 13.70 4.14 -6.65
C THR A 13 14.84 3.24 -7.10
N SER A 14 14.94 2.00 -6.58
CA SER A 14 16.01 1.06 -6.93
C SER A 14 15.49 -0.35 -7.17
N LYS A 15 15.99 -1.00 -8.24
CA LYS A 15 15.68 -2.41 -8.56
C LYS A 15 16.19 -3.36 -7.48
N ASP A 16 17.34 -3.07 -6.88
CA ASP A 16 17.94 -3.90 -5.83
C ASP A 16 17.13 -3.80 -4.55
N LEU A 17 16.79 -2.56 -4.13
CA LEU A 17 15.91 -2.34 -2.98
C LEU A 17 14.54 -2.98 -3.22
N ARG A 18 14.01 -2.91 -4.45
CA ARG A 18 12.78 -3.61 -4.79
C ARG A 18 12.90 -5.12 -4.61
N GLY A 19 13.99 -5.72 -5.07
CA GLY A 19 14.24 -7.16 -4.94
C GLY A 19 14.29 -7.60 -3.47
N ILE A 20 14.95 -6.81 -2.62
CA ILE A 20 15.03 -7.07 -1.18
C ILE A 20 13.66 -6.86 -0.53
N LEU A 21 13.06 -5.68 -0.67
CA LEU A 21 11.84 -5.29 0.03
C LEU A 21 10.61 -6.10 -0.39
N MET A 22 10.54 -6.59 -1.62
CA MET A 22 9.42 -7.40 -2.10
C MET A 22 9.60 -8.90 -1.84
N SER A 23 10.69 -9.31 -1.19
CA SER A 23 10.94 -10.70 -0.83
C SER A 23 10.28 -11.06 0.50
N LYS A 24 10.02 -12.36 0.70
CA LYS A 24 9.42 -12.90 1.93
C LYS A 24 10.28 -12.64 3.17
N SER A 25 11.61 -12.57 3.02
CA SER A 25 12.53 -12.31 4.14
C SER A 25 12.40 -10.89 4.71
N SER A 26 11.78 -9.96 3.97
CA SER A 26 11.54 -8.59 4.44
C SER A 26 10.19 -8.42 5.16
N GLU A 27 9.43 -9.49 5.40
CA GLU A 27 8.09 -9.40 6.00
C GLU A 27 8.09 -8.65 7.34
N ASP A 28 9.07 -8.92 8.21
CA ASP A 28 9.17 -8.27 9.52
C ASP A 28 9.48 -6.77 9.42
N ILE A 29 10.20 -6.35 8.37
CA ILE A 29 10.48 -4.93 8.10
C ILE A 29 9.16 -4.22 7.79
N TRP A 30 8.31 -4.81 6.96
CA TRP A 30 7.01 -4.25 6.64
C TRP A 30 6.05 -4.26 7.82
N ARG A 31 6.03 -5.33 8.61
CA ARG A 31 5.20 -5.42 9.81
C ARG A 31 5.58 -4.35 10.83
N THR A 32 6.88 -4.11 11.00
CA THR A 32 7.43 -3.04 11.84
C THR A 32 7.01 -1.67 11.30
N ALA A 33 7.15 -1.44 9.99
CA ALA A 33 6.74 -0.19 9.37
C ALA A 33 5.23 0.07 9.53
N ARG A 34 4.38 -0.95 9.37
CA ARG A 34 2.94 -0.88 9.60
C ARG A 34 2.61 -0.49 11.05
N GLY A 35 3.37 -1.02 12.01
CA GLY A 35 3.22 -0.68 13.43
C GLY A 35 3.49 0.79 13.76
N ASN A 36 4.19 1.53 12.90
CA ASN A 36 4.46 2.95 13.11
C ASN A 36 3.23 3.85 12.79
N VAL A 37 2.25 3.34 12.06
CA VAL A 37 1.05 4.10 11.66
C VAL A 37 -0.11 3.79 12.61
N LYS A 38 -0.60 4.81 13.30
CA LYS A 38 -1.73 4.68 14.23
C LYS A 38 -3.05 4.66 13.48
N GLY A 39 -4.00 3.85 13.96
CA GLY A 39 -5.38 3.82 13.44
C GLY A 39 -5.54 3.14 12.09
N LEU A 40 -4.53 2.40 11.60
CA LEU A 40 -4.72 1.57 10.41
C LEU A 40 -5.72 0.44 10.67
N PRO A 41 -6.59 0.11 9.70
CA PRO A 41 -7.39 -1.09 9.77
C PRO A 41 -6.49 -2.34 9.81
N PRO A 42 -7.01 -3.48 10.28
CA PRO A 42 -6.27 -4.73 10.22
C PRO A 42 -5.95 -5.10 8.78
N ARG A 43 -4.73 -5.61 8.55
CA ARG A 43 -4.34 -6.18 7.26
C ARG A 43 -5.27 -7.35 6.94
N PRO A 44 -5.95 -7.36 5.78
CA PRO A 44 -6.73 -8.52 5.37
C PRO A 44 -5.85 -9.74 5.09
N GLU A 45 -6.34 -10.94 5.42
CA GLU A 45 -5.56 -12.18 5.34
C GLU A 45 -5.03 -12.49 3.94
N ASP A 46 -5.78 -12.11 2.90
CA ASP A 46 -5.46 -12.30 1.48
C ASP A 46 -4.36 -11.35 0.95
N LEU A 47 -3.99 -10.31 1.70
CA LEU A 47 -2.95 -9.36 1.29
C LEU A 47 -1.67 -9.56 2.07
N ASN A 48 -0.51 -9.66 1.42
CA ASN A 48 0.77 -9.50 2.12
C ASN A 48 1.01 -8.04 2.54
N GLU A 49 2.01 -7.80 3.38
CA GLU A 49 2.31 -6.46 3.91
C GLU A 49 2.62 -5.42 2.79
N PRO A 50 3.46 -5.71 1.77
CA PRO A 50 3.64 -4.80 0.62
C PRO A 50 2.35 -4.47 -0.14
N GLN A 51 1.47 -5.45 -0.36
CA GLN A 51 0.19 -5.24 -1.04
C GLN A 51 -0.75 -4.38 -0.21
N TYR A 52 -0.79 -4.61 1.11
CA TYR A 52 -1.57 -3.81 2.03
C TYR A 52 -1.06 -2.36 2.11
N ALA A 53 0.25 -2.18 2.22
CA ALA A 53 0.88 -0.87 2.13
C ALA A 53 0.50 -0.15 0.83
N ARG A 54 0.54 -0.89 -0.30
CA ARG A 54 0.19 -0.33 -1.61
C ARG A 54 -1.27 0.10 -1.66
N LEU A 55 -2.18 -0.70 -1.12
CA LEU A 55 -3.60 -0.35 -1.01
C LEU A 55 -3.80 0.92 -0.17
N LEU A 56 -2.99 1.15 0.85
CA LEU A 56 -3.07 2.35 1.69
C LEU A 56 -2.44 3.59 1.05
N GLU A 57 -1.37 3.44 0.25
CA GLU A 57 -0.54 4.56 -0.21
C GLU A 57 -0.81 4.98 -1.66
N ASP A 58 -1.35 4.11 -2.50
CA ASP A 58 -1.56 4.42 -3.90
C ASP A 58 -2.68 5.46 -4.09
N ALA A 59 -2.31 6.68 -4.47
CA ALA A 59 -3.23 7.77 -4.77
C ALA A 59 -3.74 7.75 -6.23
N TYR A 60 -4.06 6.56 -6.77
CA TYR A 60 -4.71 6.45 -8.08
C TYR A 60 -5.99 5.62 -8.01
N CYS A 61 -6.91 5.94 -8.91
CA CYS A 61 -8.13 5.16 -9.09
C CYS A 61 -7.80 3.88 -9.84
N TYR A 62 -8.18 2.73 -9.31
CA TYR A 62 -8.02 1.42 -9.97
C TYR A 62 -8.81 1.32 -11.28
N THR A 63 -9.93 2.03 -11.40
CA THR A 63 -10.82 1.98 -12.57
C THR A 63 -10.33 2.86 -13.72
N CYS A 64 -10.11 4.15 -13.46
CA CYS A 64 -9.77 5.13 -14.52
C CYS A 64 -8.29 5.54 -14.54
N GLN A 65 -7.47 5.02 -13.63
CA GLN A 65 -6.04 5.32 -13.48
C GLN A 65 -5.69 6.80 -13.23
N HIS A 66 -6.70 7.65 -12.99
CA HIS A 66 -6.48 9.03 -12.65
C HIS A 66 -5.74 9.14 -11.31
N LYS A 67 -4.67 9.93 -11.29
CA LYS A 67 -3.91 10.26 -10.08
C LYS A 67 -4.62 11.41 -9.37
N GLY A 68 -5.01 11.21 -8.12
CA GLY A 68 -5.75 12.21 -7.35
C GLY A 68 -6.19 11.65 -6.00
N ARG A 69 -6.95 12.45 -5.23
CA ARG A 69 -7.52 12.00 -3.94
C ARG A 69 -8.52 10.86 -4.15
N CYS A 70 -8.01 9.63 -4.08
CA CYS A 70 -8.79 8.40 -4.02
C CYS A 70 -8.82 7.94 -2.57
N ASP A 71 -9.42 8.76 -1.70
CA ASP A 71 -9.44 8.53 -0.25
C ASP A 71 -10.31 7.30 0.11
N ASN A 72 -11.24 6.94 -0.78
CA ASN A 72 -12.14 5.81 -0.62
C ASN A 72 -11.43 4.49 -0.97
N VAL A 73 -11.16 3.70 0.05
CA VAL A 73 -10.76 2.29 -0.09
C VAL A 73 -12.00 1.42 -0.11
N LEU A 74 -12.28 0.79 -1.25
CA LEU A 74 -13.27 -0.28 -1.34
C LEU A 74 -12.64 -1.58 -0.83
N TRP A 75 -12.72 -1.78 0.49
CA TRP A 75 -12.09 -2.92 1.18
C TRP A 75 -12.43 -4.27 0.58
N LYS A 76 -13.69 -4.49 0.20
CA LYS A 76 -14.14 -5.75 -0.42
C LYS A 76 -13.42 -6.07 -1.74
N PHE A 77 -12.97 -5.05 -2.45
CA PHE A 77 -12.33 -5.19 -3.77
C PHE A 77 -10.82 -4.91 -3.74
N ARG A 78 -10.25 -4.64 -2.55
CA ARG A 78 -8.83 -4.27 -2.39
C ARG A 78 -8.39 -3.15 -3.35
N ALA A 79 -9.27 -2.18 -3.58
CA ALA A 79 -9.09 -1.15 -4.58
C ALA A 79 -9.38 0.24 -4.00
N ARG A 80 -8.60 1.23 -4.44
CA ARG A 80 -8.92 2.65 -4.28
C ARG A 80 -9.61 3.16 -5.54
N VAL A 81 -10.68 3.91 -5.36
CA VAL A 81 -11.44 4.51 -6.46
C VAL A 81 -11.67 6.00 -6.20
N CYS A 82 -11.66 6.80 -7.26
CA CYS A 82 -12.04 8.20 -7.17
C CYS A 82 -13.56 8.35 -7.01
N LYS A 83 -14.01 9.52 -6.55
CA LYS A 83 -15.44 9.80 -6.35
C LYS A 83 -16.27 9.57 -7.61
N SER A 84 -15.77 10.01 -8.77
CA SER A 84 -16.45 9.83 -10.05
C SER A 84 -16.57 8.37 -10.54
N CYS A 85 -15.84 7.42 -9.94
CA CYS A 85 -15.91 6.00 -10.29
C CYS A 85 -16.59 5.15 -9.22
N VAL A 86 -16.92 5.75 -8.07
CA VAL A 86 -17.69 5.07 -7.01
C VAL A 86 -19.18 5.42 -7.08
N GLU A 87 -19.49 6.60 -7.59
CA GLU A 87 -20.83 7.01 -8.05
C GLU A 87 -21.18 6.33 -9.37
#